data_AF-A0A4Y2UYF6-F1
#
_entry.id   AF-A0A4Y2UYF6-F1
#
_cell.length_a   1.000
_cell.length_b   1.000
_cell.length_c   1.000
_cell.angle_alpha   90.00
_cell.angle_beta   90.00
_cell.angle_gamma   90.00
#
_symmetry.space_group_name_H-M   'P 1'
#
loop_
_entity.id
_entity.type
_entity.pdbx_description
1 polymer ?
#
loop_
_entity_poly.entity_id
_entity_poly.type
_entity_poly.pdbx_seq_one_letter_code
_entity_poly.pdbx_strand_id
1 'polypeptide(L)'
;MYVLDHTLPYIILGMPELSKYDITIDCSKQKICQNGKHLNKSQKDKSHSNDKNKQNVSLHTSECKQINSHCSQTTEYQVNPPQSVTENKCELRKEVKDIIKNFDSVFSKDKYDVGALRVEPQRIVLNSDLPVSLRPYRTSPVEEQEIKNQVEKLLQAGLIKESNSPYSLL
;
A
#
# COMPACT_ATOMS: atom_id res chain seq x y z
N MET A 1 -17.78 8.85 -3.07
CA MET A 1 -18.65 7.74 -3.52
C MET A 1 -17.80 6.48 -3.43
N TYR A 2 -18.05 5.62 -2.45
CA TYR A 2 -17.31 4.36 -2.32
C TYR A 2 -18.13 3.26 -2.99
N VAL A 3 -17.49 2.51 -3.88
CA VAL A 3 -18.06 1.27 -4.41
C VAL A 3 -17.70 0.17 -3.42
N LEU A 4 -18.72 -0.40 -2.76
CA LEU A 4 -18.52 -1.62 -1.99
C LEU A 4 -18.31 -2.74 -3.00
N ASP A 5 -17.07 -3.21 -3.14
CA ASP A 5 -16.78 -4.39 -3.93
C ASP A 5 -17.17 -5.63 -3.12
N HIS A 6 -18.31 -6.23 -3.48
CA HIS A 6 -18.86 -7.41 -2.83
C HIS A 6 -18.10 -8.71 -3.19
N THR A 7 -17.05 -8.63 -4.02
CA THR A 7 -16.23 -9.79 -4.40
C THR A 7 -15.11 -10.09 -3.41
N LEU A 8 -14.78 -9.16 -2.51
CA LEU A 8 -13.74 -9.36 -1.50
C LEU A 8 -14.33 -9.93 -0.20
N PRO A 9 -13.68 -10.92 0.45
CA PRO A 9 -14.14 -11.48 1.72
C PRO A 9 -13.92 -10.55 2.93
N TYR A 10 -13.51 -9.30 2.69
CA TYR A 10 -13.25 -8.27 3.71
C TYR A 10 -13.64 -6.89 3.19
N ILE A 11 -13.95 -5.98 4.12
CA ILE A 11 -14.32 -4.59 3.85
C ILE A 11 -13.20 -3.68 4.35
N ILE A 12 -12.76 -2.75 3.50
CA ILE A 12 -11.82 -1.69 3.89
C ILE A 12 -12.64 -0.53 4.45
N LEU A 13 -12.42 -0.18 5.72
CA LEU A 13 -13.07 0.95 6.38
C LEU A 13 -12.13 2.15 6.37
N GLY A 14 -12.61 3.30 5.89
CA GLY A 14 -11.90 4.56 5.96
C GLY A 14 -12.08 5.25 7.32
N MET A 15 -11.35 6.35 7.51
CA MET A 15 -11.45 7.18 8.72
C MET A 15 -12.88 7.68 9.03
N PRO A 16 -13.71 8.08 8.05
CA PRO A 16 -15.10 8.48 8.30
C PRO A 16 -15.97 7.33 8.84
N GLU A 17 -15.74 6.11 8.36
CA GLU A 17 -16.47 4.92 8.83
C GLU A 17 -16.03 4.53 10.25
N LEU A 18 -14.73 4.64 10.55
CA LEU A 18 -14.23 4.40 11.91
C LEU A 18 -14.87 5.37 12.91
N SER A 19 -15.01 6.66 12.57
CA SER A 19 -15.66 7.63 13.45
C SER A 19 -17.17 7.40 13.55
N LYS A 20 -17.83 7.06 12.44
CA LYS A 20 -19.28 6.79 12.41
C LYS A 20 -19.67 5.61 13.31
N TYR A 21 -18.85 4.57 13.38
CA TYR A 21 -19.13 3.36 14.15
C TYR A 21 -18.36 3.29 15.47
N ASP A 22 -17.70 4.38 15.88
CA ASP A 22 -16.86 4.51 17.08
C ASP A 22 -15.86 3.35 17.23
N ILE A 23 -15.15 3.07 16.13
CA ILE A 23 -14.13 2.04 16.04
C ILE A 23 -12.76 2.69 16.29
N THR A 24 -12.08 2.23 17.33
CA THR A 24 -10.73 2.67 17.69
C THR A 24 -9.73 1.54 17.44
N ILE A 25 -8.60 1.87 16.81
CA ILE A 25 -7.50 0.92 16.56
C ILE A 25 -6.31 1.35 17.42
N ASP A 26 -5.98 0.56 18.44
CA ASP A 26 -4.76 0.72 19.23
C ASP A 26 -3.65 -0.13 18.61
N CYS A 27 -2.84 0.49 17.75
CA CYS A 27 -1.72 -0.17 17.07
C CYS A 27 -0.62 -0.62 18.02
N SER A 28 -0.46 0.04 19.17
CA SER A 28 0.56 -0.32 20.17
C SER A 28 0.22 -1.64 20.88
N LYS A 29 -1.07 -1.87 21.10
CA LYS A 29 -1.58 -3.08 21.76
C LYS A 29 -2.09 -4.13 20.77
N GLN A 30 -2.12 -3.81 19.47
CA GLN A 30 -2.74 -4.62 18.42
C GLN A 30 -4.20 -4.95 18.72
N LYS A 31 -4.97 -3.95 19.18
CA LYS A 31 -6.37 -4.11 19.60
C LYS A 31 -7.30 -3.24 18.78
N ILE A 32 -8.48 -3.77 18.49
CA ILE A 32 -9.58 -3.01 17.90
C ILE A 32 -10.72 -2.97 18.91
N CYS A 33 -11.21 -1.77 19.20
CA CYS A 33 -12.32 -1.51 20.08
C CYS A 33 -13.47 -0.90 19.30
N GLN A 34 -14.71 -1.27 19.63
CA GLN A 34 -15.91 -0.61 19.14
C GLN A 34 -16.76 -0.17 20.33
N ASN A 35 -17.19 1.09 20.38
CA ASN A 35 -17.96 1.64 21.50
C ASN A 35 -17.27 1.38 22.86
N GLY A 36 -15.94 1.53 22.92
CA GLY A 36 -15.14 1.26 24.11
C GLY A 36 -15.00 -0.21 24.53
N LYS A 37 -15.59 -1.17 23.79
CA LYS A 37 -15.48 -2.61 24.06
C LYS A 37 -14.49 -3.28 23.12
N HIS A 38 -13.68 -4.18 23.65
CA HIS A 38 -12.73 -4.97 22.86
C HIS A 38 -13.47 -5.94 21.93
N LEU A 39 -13.10 -5.93 20.65
CA LEU A 39 -13.60 -6.92 19.69
C LEU A 39 -12.77 -8.21 19.85
N ASN A 40 -13.31 -9.20 20.56
CA ASN A 40 -12.68 -10.52 20.68
C ASN A 40 -12.89 -11.34 19.39
N LYS A 41 -11.88 -12.13 19.00
CA LYS A 41 -12.01 -13.21 18.01
C LYS A 41 -13.18 -14.11 18.43
N SER A 42 -14.15 -14.33 17.56
CA SER A 42 -15.23 -15.31 17.82
C SER A 42 -14.64 -16.72 17.89
N GLN A 43 -14.53 -17.29 19.09
CA GLN A 43 -14.55 -18.74 19.23
C GLN A 43 -16.01 -19.20 19.06
N LYS A 44 -16.21 -20.24 18.24
CA LYS A 44 -17.49 -20.93 18.05
C LYS A 44 -17.97 -21.44 19.42
N ASP A 45 -18.97 -20.80 19.99
CA ASP A 45 -19.82 -21.43 21.00
C ASP A 45 -21.27 -21.38 20.55
N LYS A 46 -21.85 -22.58 20.37
CA LYS A 46 -23.28 -22.79 20.18
C LYS A 46 -23.99 -22.34 21.45
N SER A 47 -24.87 -21.34 21.38
CA SER A 47 -26.01 -21.26 22.31
C SER A 47 -27.16 -20.45 21.72
N HIS A 48 -28.36 -21.02 21.89
CA HIS A 48 -29.64 -20.43 21.53
C HIS A 48 -29.98 -19.25 22.44
N SER A 49 -30.35 -18.10 21.87
CA SER A 49 -31.53 -17.36 22.31
C SER A 49 -31.98 -16.35 21.25
N ASN A 50 -33.29 -16.18 21.17
CA ASN A 50 -34.00 -15.33 20.22
C ASN A 50 -33.86 -13.86 20.60
N ASP A 51 -33.37 -13.02 19.69
CA ASP A 51 -33.91 -11.67 19.56
C ASP A 51 -33.64 -11.08 18.18
N LYS A 52 -34.68 -10.48 17.60
CA LYS A 52 -34.68 -9.96 16.24
C LYS A 52 -34.01 -8.58 16.24
N ASN A 53 -33.15 -8.38 15.24
CA ASN A 53 -32.61 -7.10 14.78
C ASN A 53 -31.27 -6.63 15.38
N LYS A 54 -30.19 -7.34 15.04
CA LYS A 54 -28.85 -6.76 14.93
C LYS A 54 -28.13 -7.50 13.81
N GLN A 55 -27.66 -6.77 12.79
CA GLN A 55 -26.82 -7.37 11.75
C GLN A 55 -25.44 -7.56 12.37
N ASN A 56 -25.13 -8.81 12.72
CA ASN A 56 -23.87 -9.19 13.36
C ASN A 56 -22.78 -9.23 12.29
N VAL A 57 -22.18 -8.09 11.94
CA VAL A 57 -21.01 -8.08 11.06
C VAL A 57 -19.82 -8.60 11.86
N SER A 58 -19.52 -9.90 11.68
CA SER A 58 -18.34 -10.53 12.25
C SER A 58 -17.11 -10.07 11.47
N LEU A 59 -16.34 -9.14 12.02
CA LEU A 59 -15.08 -8.65 11.43
C LEU A 59 -13.96 -9.66 11.70
N HIS A 60 -13.43 -10.28 10.65
CA HIS A 60 -12.29 -11.18 10.73
C HIS A 60 -10.99 -10.38 10.51
N THR A 61 -10.17 -10.23 11.56
CA THR A 61 -8.86 -9.57 11.47
C THR A 61 -7.77 -10.61 11.19
N SER A 62 -7.12 -10.53 10.03
CA SER A 62 -5.86 -11.22 9.77
C SER A 62 -4.70 -10.43 10.37
N GLU A 63 -3.85 -11.09 11.16
CA GLU A 63 -2.68 -10.47 11.78
C GLU A 63 -1.63 -10.07 10.71
N CYS A 64 -1.34 -8.78 10.60
CA CYS A 64 -0.16 -8.29 9.87
C CYS A 64 1.02 -8.24 10.85
N LYS A 65 2.02 -9.11 10.66
CA LYS A 65 3.27 -9.06 11.42
C LYS A 65 4.04 -7.79 11.02
N GLN A 66 4.37 -6.95 12.01
CA GLN A 66 5.24 -5.79 11.83
C GLN A 66 6.61 -6.25 11.31
N ILE A 67 7.02 -5.72 10.16
CA ILE A 67 8.42 -5.69 9.74
C ILE A 67 8.87 -4.25 9.99
N ASN A 68 9.46 -4.01 11.16
CA ASN A 68 10.16 -2.75 11.43
C ASN A 68 11.64 -3.06 11.63
N SER A 69 12.48 -2.68 10.67
CA SER A 69 13.83 -2.19 10.97
C SER A 69 14.50 -1.60 9.73
N HIS A 70 14.61 -0.27 9.75
CA HIS A 70 15.72 0.51 9.21
C HIS A 70 15.95 0.49 7.68
N CYS A 71 15.34 1.44 6.98
CA CYS A 71 15.75 1.85 5.64
C CYS A 71 17.09 2.59 5.71
N SER A 72 18.19 1.93 5.32
CA SER A 72 19.44 2.58 4.94
C SER A 72 20.24 1.70 4.01
N GLN A 73 20.61 2.28 2.87
CA GLN A 73 21.63 1.84 1.91
C GLN A 73 21.21 0.71 0.96
N THR A 74 21.03 1.09 -0.31
CA THR A 74 21.07 0.22 -1.49
C THR A 74 22.47 -0.37 -1.62
N THR A 75 22.69 -1.50 -0.99
CA THR A 75 23.59 -2.53 -1.52
C THR A 75 22.71 -3.63 -2.09
N GLU A 76 23.13 -4.22 -3.21
CA GLU A 76 22.47 -5.39 -3.78
C GLU A 76 22.51 -6.51 -2.72
N TYR A 77 21.48 -6.58 -1.90
CA TYR A 77 21.31 -7.66 -0.94
C TYR A 77 21.07 -8.92 -1.74
N GLN A 78 22.13 -9.71 -1.94
CA GLN A 78 21.96 -11.14 -2.10
C GLN A 78 21.36 -11.66 -0.80
N VAL A 79 20.03 -11.71 -0.75
CA VAL A 79 19.28 -12.32 0.34
C VAL A 79 19.64 -13.80 0.35
N ASN A 80 20.65 -14.18 1.12
CA ASN A 80 20.87 -15.57 1.46
C ASN A 80 19.69 -16.01 2.34
N PRO A 81 18.86 -16.97 1.90
CA PRO A 81 17.70 -17.39 2.67
C PRO A 81 18.16 -17.95 4.03
N PRO A 82 17.45 -17.67 5.14
CA PRO A 82 17.80 -18.19 6.47
C PRO A 82 17.94 -19.71 6.43
N GLN A 83 19.06 -20.22 6.93
CA GLN A 83 19.33 -21.65 7.09
C GLN A 83 18.67 -22.16 8.38
N SER A 84 17.35 -22.16 8.46
CA SER A 84 16.64 -22.84 9.56
C SER A 84 15.24 -23.30 9.13
N VAL A 85 15.21 -24.30 8.25
CA VAL A 85 14.04 -25.17 8.11
C VAL A 85 14.56 -26.60 8.06
N THR A 86 14.57 -27.24 9.22
CA THR A 86 14.69 -28.68 9.36
C THR A 86 13.41 -29.32 8.82
N GLU A 87 13.61 -30.28 7.91
CA GLU A 87 12.63 -31.21 7.32
C GLU A 87 11.82 -30.69 6.10
N ASN A 88 12.05 -31.33 4.94
CA ASN A 88 11.45 -31.12 3.59
C ASN A 88 11.80 -29.83 2.80
N LYS A 89 13.06 -29.39 2.89
CA LYS A 89 13.64 -28.19 2.26
C LYS A 89 13.54 -28.09 0.72
N CYS A 90 13.49 -29.19 -0.03
CA CYS A 90 13.57 -29.13 -1.50
C CYS A 90 12.21 -28.89 -2.18
N GLU A 91 11.14 -29.49 -1.70
CA GLU A 91 9.81 -29.41 -2.33
C GLU A 91 9.17 -28.04 -2.05
N LEU A 92 9.21 -27.57 -0.80
CA LEU A 92 8.77 -26.23 -0.41
C LEU A 92 9.49 -25.11 -1.19
N ARG A 93 10.79 -25.28 -1.45
CA ARG A 93 11.56 -24.31 -2.25
C ARG A 93 11.15 -24.28 -3.71
N LYS A 94 10.71 -25.41 -4.27
CA LYS A 94 10.18 -25.48 -5.64
C LYS A 94 8.81 -24.80 -5.68
N GLU A 95 7.92 -25.16 -4.75
CA GLU A 95 6.58 -24.58 -4.65
C GLU A 95 6.62 -23.05 -4.51
N VAL A 96 7.46 -22.52 -3.62
CA VAL A 96 7.62 -21.06 -3.48
C VAL A 96 8.14 -20.41 -4.75
N LYS A 97 9.12 -21.02 -5.43
CA LYS A 97 9.63 -20.49 -6.71
C LYS A 97 8.56 -20.52 -7.80
N ASP A 98 7.78 -21.59 -7.86
CA ASP A 98 6.69 -21.73 -8.82
C ASP A 98 5.60 -20.69 -8.57
N ILE A 99 5.26 -20.41 -7.31
CA ILE A 99 4.32 -19.33 -6.94
C ILE A 99 4.87 -17.97 -7.37
N ILE A 100 6.12 -17.64 -7.02
CA ILE A 100 6.73 -16.36 -7.42
C ILE A 100 6.72 -16.20 -8.94
N LYS A 101 7.05 -17.28 -9.68
CA LYS A 101 7.03 -17.28 -11.14
C LYS A 101 5.61 -17.13 -11.70
N ASN A 102 4.62 -17.78 -11.10
CA ASN A 102 3.22 -17.69 -11.52
C ASN A 102 2.62 -16.30 -11.31
N PHE A 103 3.12 -15.56 -10.31
CA PHE A 103 2.69 -14.21 -9.96
C PHE A 103 3.78 -13.16 -10.21
N ASP A 104 4.68 -13.41 -11.18
CA ASP A 104 5.82 -12.53 -11.48
C ASP A 104 5.40 -11.08 -11.78
N SER A 105 4.23 -10.89 -12.40
CA SER A 105 3.68 -9.56 -12.73
C SER A 105 3.16 -8.77 -11.54
N VAL A 106 3.02 -9.38 -10.36
CA VAL A 106 2.54 -8.71 -9.14
C VAL A 106 3.66 -7.92 -8.47
N PHE A 107 4.91 -8.30 -8.71
CA PHE A 107 6.09 -7.69 -8.10
C PHE A 107 6.76 -6.73 -9.09
N SER A 108 7.12 -5.54 -8.62
CA SER A 108 7.98 -4.63 -9.39
C SER A 108 9.35 -5.25 -9.58
N LYS A 109 9.83 -5.26 -10.83
CA LYS A 109 11.14 -5.82 -11.21
C LYS A 109 12.29 -4.84 -10.99
N ASP A 110 11.98 -3.56 -11.08
CA ASP A 110 12.90 -2.47 -10.77
C ASP A 110 12.13 -1.25 -10.23
N LYS A 111 12.86 -0.18 -9.93
CA LYS A 111 12.30 1.05 -9.34
C LYS A 111 11.43 1.89 -10.30
N TYR A 112 11.45 1.59 -11.59
CA TYR A 112 10.67 2.26 -12.63
C TYR A 112 9.52 1.40 -13.16
N ASP A 113 9.48 0.11 -12.78
CA ASP A 113 8.35 -0.80 -12.99
C ASP A 113 7.16 -0.44 -12.08
N VAL A 114 6.58 0.71 -12.39
CA VAL A 114 5.37 1.22 -11.75
C VAL A 114 4.17 0.75 -12.56
N GLY A 115 3.29 -0.01 -11.92
CA GLY A 115 2.07 -0.50 -12.57
C GLY A 115 1.19 0.65 -13.07
N ALA A 116 0.42 0.40 -14.13
CA ALA A 116 -0.52 1.37 -14.68
C ALA A 116 -1.97 0.96 -14.43
N LEU A 117 -2.78 1.91 -13.95
CA LEU A 117 -4.22 1.70 -13.79
C LEU A 117 -4.95 2.04 -15.09
N ARG A 118 -5.80 1.14 -15.58
CA ARG A 118 -6.60 1.31 -16.80
C ARG A 118 -7.92 2.02 -16.52
N VAL A 119 -7.86 3.18 -15.87
CA VAL A 119 -9.04 4.03 -15.58
C VAL A 119 -8.97 5.35 -16.34
N GLU A 120 -10.08 6.08 -16.35
CA GLU A 120 -10.12 7.43 -16.89
C GLU A 120 -9.07 8.33 -16.21
N PRO A 121 -8.37 9.21 -16.95
CA PRO A 121 -7.44 10.16 -16.36
C PRO A 121 -8.07 11.00 -15.25
N GLN A 122 -7.38 11.09 -14.12
CA GLN A 122 -7.84 11.92 -13.00
C GLN A 122 -7.79 13.41 -13.37
N ARG A 123 -8.94 14.08 -13.31
CA ARG A 123 -9.02 15.55 -13.42
C ARG A 123 -8.85 16.20 -12.04
N ILE A 124 -7.97 17.19 -11.96
CA ILE A 124 -7.80 18.05 -10.78
C ILE A 124 -8.68 19.29 -10.99
N VAL A 125 -9.59 19.57 -10.05
CA VAL A 125 -10.43 20.78 -10.07
C VAL A 125 -9.73 21.86 -9.25
N LEU A 126 -9.49 23.02 -9.86
CA LEU A 126 -8.82 24.15 -9.22
C LEU A 126 -9.85 25.12 -8.60
N ASN A 127 -9.43 25.83 -7.55
CA ASN A 127 -10.21 26.92 -6.97
C ASN A 127 -10.02 28.25 -7.72
N SER A 128 -8.96 28.36 -8.52
CA SER A 128 -8.62 29.54 -9.32
C SER A 128 -7.78 29.10 -10.53
N ASP A 129 -7.99 29.77 -11.66
CA ASP A 129 -7.28 29.51 -12.92
C ASP A 129 -5.99 30.36 -13.07
N LEU A 130 -5.63 31.15 -12.06
CA LEU A 130 -4.40 31.94 -12.07
C LEU A 130 -3.18 31.02 -11.90
N PRO A 131 -2.24 30.99 -12.86
CA PRO A 131 -1.06 30.13 -12.76
C PRO A 131 -0.04 30.67 -11.75
N VAL A 132 0.65 29.75 -11.07
CA VAL A 132 1.78 30.05 -10.20
C VAL A 132 3.06 29.62 -10.89
N SER A 133 4.00 30.55 -11.08
CA SER A 133 5.29 30.29 -11.70
C SER A 133 6.42 30.82 -10.83
N LEU A 134 7.15 29.92 -10.19
CA LEU A 134 8.35 30.19 -9.42
C LEU A 134 9.60 29.89 -10.23
N ARG A 135 10.70 30.55 -9.85
CA ARG A 135 12.02 30.33 -10.45
C ARG A 135 12.67 29.09 -9.82
N PRO A 136 13.30 28.21 -10.65
CA PRO A 136 14.14 27.12 -10.19
C PRO A 136 15.12 27.53 -9.09
N TYR A 137 15.16 26.74 -8.02
CA TYR A 137 16.17 26.90 -6.99
C TYR A 137 17.59 26.71 -7.56
N ARG A 138 18.57 27.36 -6.94
CA ARG A 138 19.97 27.21 -7.33
C ARG A 138 20.54 25.91 -6.77
N THR A 139 21.03 25.05 -7.65
CA THR A 139 21.70 23.79 -7.29
C THR A 139 23.19 23.88 -7.54
N SER A 140 23.98 23.10 -6.81
CA SER A 140 25.41 22.91 -7.12
C SER A 140 25.58 22.13 -8.43
N PRO A 141 26.76 22.18 -9.08
CA PRO A 141 27.00 21.41 -10.31
C PRO A 141 26.81 19.90 -10.15
N VAL A 142 27.13 19.35 -8.97
CA VAL A 142 26.98 17.91 -8.68
C VAL A 142 25.51 17.53 -8.57
N GLU A 143 24.71 18.34 -7.87
CA GLU A 143 23.26 18.14 -7.76
C GLU A 143 22.56 18.30 -9.11
N GLU A 144 22.95 19.31 -9.90
CA GLU A 144 22.38 19.51 -11.24
C GLU A 144 22.62 18.30 -12.15
N GLN A 145 23.80 17.70 -12.09
CA GLN A 145 24.11 16.50 -12.84
C GLN A 145 23.26 15.31 -12.39
N GLU A 146 23.09 15.12 -11.08
CA GLU A 146 22.26 14.03 -10.56
C GLU A 146 20.78 14.22 -10.90
N ILE A 147 20.26 15.45 -10.81
CA ILE A 147 18.90 15.79 -11.24
C ILE A 147 18.72 15.43 -12.71
N LYS A 148 19.64 15.83 -13.58
CA LYS A 148 19.60 15.48 -15.02
C LYS A 148 19.59 13.96 -15.23
N ASN A 149 20.47 13.23 -14.55
CA ASN A 149 20.54 11.77 -14.65
C ASN A 149 19.21 11.10 -14.22
N GLN A 150 18.55 11.60 -13.17
CA GLN A 150 17.27 11.06 -12.72
C GLN A 150 16.13 11.40 -13.68
N VAL A 151 16.07 12.65 -14.15
CA VAL A 151 15.07 13.10 -15.12
C VAL A 151 15.15 12.28 -16.41
N GLU A 152 16.36 12.03 -16.93
CA GLU A 152 16.55 11.22 -18.13
C GLU A 152 16.05 9.78 -17.95
N LYS A 153 16.34 9.15 -16.80
CA LYS A 153 15.84 7.80 -16.50
C LYS A 153 14.31 7.75 -16.41
N LEU A 154 13.68 8.77 -15.82
CA LEU A 154 12.22 8.87 -15.74
C LEU A 154 11.57 9.12 -17.11
N LEU A 155 12.20 9.93 -17.98
CA LEU A 155 11.77 10.14 -19.35
C LEU A 155 11.87 8.85 -20.16
N GLN A 156 12.98 8.13 -20.06
CA GLN A 156 13.18 6.85 -20.74
C GLN A 156 12.17 5.79 -20.28
N ALA A 157 11.82 5.79 -18.99
CA ALA A 157 10.79 4.92 -18.43
C ALA A 157 9.35 5.35 -18.78
N GLY A 158 9.16 6.52 -19.40
CA GLY A 158 7.83 7.04 -19.76
C GLY A 158 6.98 7.52 -18.59
N LEU A 159 7.60 7.77 -17.42
CA LEU A 159 6.90 8.18 -16.20
C LEU A 159 6.64 9.69 -16.15
N ILE A 160 7.45 10.46 -16.86
CA ILE A 160 7.29 11.89 -17.05
C ILE A 160 7.38 12.24 -18.53
N LYS A 161 6.93 13.44 -18.90
CA LYS A 161 7.01 13.97 -20.25
C LYS A 161 7.28 15.47 -20.22
N GLU A 162 7.91 15.98 -21.27
CA GLU A 162 8.05 17.42 -21.47
C GLU A 162 6.70 18.10 -21.67
N SER A 163 6.57 19.34 -21.20
CA SER A 163 5.37 20.15 -21.36
C SER A 163 5.70 21.64 -21.35
N ASN A 164 4.87 22.43 -22.03
CA ASN A 164 4.92 23.90 -22.00
C ASN A 164 3.79 24.41 -21.10
N SER A 165 4.01 24.39 -19.78
CA SER A 165 3.02 24.76 -18.78
C SER A 165 3.22 26.19 -18.29
N PRO A 166 2.15 26.98 -18.05
CA PRO A 166 2.25 28.25 -17.33
C PRO A 166 2.50 28.07 -15.82
N TYR A 167 2.40 26.83 -15.30
CA TYR A 167 2.68 26.49 -13.91
C TYR A 167 4.13 26.00 -13.74
N SER A 168 4.85 26.55 -12.76
CA SER A 168 6.22 26.15 -12.37
C SER A 168 6.41 26.33 -10.86
N LEU A 169 6.96 25.33 -10.17
CA LEU A 169 7.11 25.34 -8.70
C LEU A 169 8.47 24.86 -8.18
N LEU A 170 9.40 24.53 -9.08
CA LEU A 170 10.77 24.15 -8.72
C LEU A 170 11.65 25.38 -8.52
#